data_AF-A0A9E2R9S2-F1
#
_entry.id   AF-A0A9E2R9S2-F1
#
_cell.length_a   1.000
_cell.length_b   1.000
_cell.length_c   1.000
_cell.angle_alpha   90.00
_cell.angle_beta   90.00
_cell.angle_gamma   90.00
#
_symmetry.space_group_name_H-M   'P 1'
#
loop_
_entity.id
_entity.type
_entity.pdbx_description
1 polymer ?
#
loop_
_entity_poly.entity_id
_entity_poly.type
_entity_poly.pdbx_seq_one_letter_code
_entity_poly.pdbx_strand_id
1 'polypeptide(L)'
;KPGDHVALIGNSLPDRMQHDGWLQTLLYARFPTFDLVFRNLAASGDEVATWHRPANFGSRDQWLTKSQADVIFAFYGFNEAFQGPAGLDKFKRDLDRFLKETKAKNYSGKGAPRVVLFSPIANEKLNNPDLPDPTAENLNLQLYTGAMAEVAKANDVPFVDLFTPSQALYAQAAQAGRALTFNTFMLTAAGDQALARDMFRALLEETPPAGNLERLRAAVVEKDEMWHSRYRTVDGNNVYGGRSELTFPRAGKGSPLISNFEVMQEEMSQRDVMTANRDRRIWAVAKGGDLKVDDSNLPPVETLESNDTNVTAYLDPEAAIGHMTVAKGCQVNLFASEKEFPELAKPVQMAFDTKGRLWVAVWPNYPERTPTSKVGDSLLIFEDTNGDGKADKVIHYLDNLNCPTGFQFYKDGVLVMEAPDLWYERDTTGGDHPNWMERVLMGMSSADTHHTANSMVLDPGGATYLSDGVFHRTQVETAEGPVRNNDAGIYRFEPRTYKFERYVPYGFANPHGRVFDYWGNDIITDATGNNSYFGPAFSGHLDYPARHASMKEFWKRPSRPCAGTGILSSRHFPAEFQGDFLDCNVIG
;
A
#
# COMPACT_ATOMS: atom_id res chain seq x y z
N LYS A 1 22.11 -22.88 3.96
CA LYS A 1 23.47 -23.16 3.47
C LYS A 1 24.15 -21.83 3.14
N PRO A 2 25.49 -21.75 3.16
CA PRO A 2 26.19 -20.54 2.72
C PRO A 2 25.80 -20.16 1.29
N GLY A 3 25.54 -18.87 1.05
CA GLY A 3 25.17 -18.30 -0.24
C GLY A 3 23.74 -18.64 -0.72
N ASP A 4 22.87 -19.12 0.18
CA ASP A 4 21.46 -19.37 -0.16
C ASP A 4 20.69 -18.06 -0.35
N HIS A 5 19.88 -18.03 -1.40
CA HIS A 5 18.84 -17.03 -1.58
C HIS A 5 17.49 -17.58 -1.08
N VAL A 6 16.91 -16.91 -0.10
CA VAL A 6 15.65 -17.27 0.54
C VAL A 6 14.55 -16.33 0.03
N ALA A 7 13.56 -16.89 -0.67
CA ALA A 7 12.37 -16.18 -1.09
C ALA A 7 11.23 -16.44 -0.12
N LEU A 8 10.52 -15.38 0.31
CA LEU A 8 9.27 -15.50 1.05
C LEU A 8 8.13 -15.29 0.07
N ILE A 9 7.13 -16.17 0.07
CA ILE A 9 5.89 -16.03 -0.71
C ILE A 9 4.69 -16.27 0.19
N GLY A 10 3.57 -15.63 -0.09
CA GLY A 10 2.36 -15.83 0.69
C GLY A 10 1.50 -14.59 0.83
N ASN A 11 0.55 -14.72 1.74
CA ASN A 11 -0.50 -13.77 2.09
C ASN A 11 0.01 -12.58 2.94
N SER A 12 -0.88 -11.87 3.65
CA SER A 12 -0.51 -10.66 4.42
C SER A 12 0.48 -10.92 5.58
N LEU A 13 0.61 -12.13 6.11
CA LEU A 13 1.54 -12.39 7.22
C LEU A 13 3.00 -12.13 6.80
N PRO A 14 3.58 -12.84 5.81
CA PRO A 14 4.93 -12.52 5.34
C PRO A 14 5.01 -11.14 4.69
N ASP A 15 3.95 -10.64 4.03
CA ASP A 15 3.92 -9.27 3.48
C ASP A 15 4.19 -8.24 4.58
N ARG A 16 3.56 -8.40 5.75
CA ARG A 16 3.74 -7.49 6.88
C ARG A 16 5.07 -7.65 7.61
N MET A 17 5.56 -8.89 7.77
CA MET A 17 6.81 -9.20 8.50
C MET A 17 8.04 -8.41 7.99
N GLN A 18 8.06 -7.99 6.71
CA GLN A 18 9.18 -7.24 6.15
C GLN A 18 9.34 -5.83 6.74
N HIS A 19 8.29 -5.28 7.35
CA HIS A 19 8.33 -3.96 7.96
C HIS A 19 8.92 -3.96 9.38
N ASP A 20 9.01 -5.13 10.02
CA ASP A 20 9.57 -5.31 11.37
C ASP A 20 10.89 -6.10 11.35
N GLY A 21 11.03 -7.06 10.43
CA GLY A 21 12.29 -7.71 10.06
C GLY A 21 12.82 -8.75 11.04
N TRP A 22 12.04 -9.18 12.05
CA TRP A 22 12.59 -9.97 13.16
C TRP A 22 13.04 -11.37 12.77
N LEU A 23 12.28 -12.11 11.94
CA LEU A 23 12.69 -13.47 11.53
C LEU A 23 14.03 -13.45 10.78
N GLN A 24 14.17 -12.56 9.79
CA GLN A 24 15.41 -12.42 9.03
C GLN A 24 16.58 -12.03 9.96
N THR A 25 16.34 -11.10 10.88
CA THR A 25 17.33 -10.67 11.89
C THR A 25 17.86 -11.85 12.70
N LEU A 26 16.97 -12.73 13.19
CA LEU A 26 17.37 -13.91 13.94
C LEU A 26 18.18 -14.89 13.08
N LEU A 27 17.81 -15.06 11.81
CA LEU A 27 18.53 -15.93 10.87
C LEU A 27 19.92 -15.38 10.53
N TYR A 28 20.06 -14.07 10.31
CA TYR A 28 21.35 -13.42 10.10
C TYR A 28 22.25 -13.51 11.34
N ALA A 29 21.68 -13.28 12.54
CA ALA A 29 22.41 -13.41 13.80
C ALA A 29 22.89 -14.85 14.03
N ARG A 30 22.11 -15.85 13.61
CA ARG A 30 22.47 -17.27 13.74
C ARG A 30 23.49 -17.72 12.70
N PHE A 31 23.47 -17.15 11.50
CA PHE A 31 24.32 -17.54 10.38
C PHE A 31 25.15 -16.35 9.84
N PRO A 32 26.00 -15.72 10.67
CA PRO A 32 26.64 -14.45 10.31
C PRO A 32 27.65 -14.59 9.16
N THR A 33 28.12 -15.79 8.85
CA THR A 33 29.09 -16.07 7.78
C THR A 33 28.47 -16.71 6.54
N PHE A 34 27.15 -16.88 6.50
CA PHE A 34 26.49 -17.57 5.39
C PHE A 34 26.18 -16.62 4.22
N ASP A 35 26.30 -15.30 4.40
CA ASP A 35 26.01 -14.30 3.36
C ASP A 35 24.65 -14.56 2.68
N LEU A 36 23.63 -14.82 3.50
CA LEU A 36 22.26 -15.11 3.05
C LEU A 36 21.65 -13.89 2.35
N VAL A 37 20.79 -14.14 1.36
CA VAL A 37 20.02 -13.11 0.67
C VAL A 37 18.54 -13.39 0.88
N PHE A 38 17.77 -12.42 1.36
CA PHE A 38 16.31 -12.53 1.51
C PHE A 38 15.58 -11.65 0.51
N ARG A 39 14.54 -12.20 -0.12
CA ARG A 39 13.64 -11.50 -1.05
C ARG A 39 12.20 -11.83 -0.70
N ASN A 40 11.47 -10.83 -0.20
CA ASN A 40 10.05 -10.99 0.07
C ASN A 40 9.23 -10.75 -1.19
N LEU A 41 8.51 -11.78 -1.62
CA LEU A 41 7.64 -11.80 -2.80
C LEU A 41 6.17 -11.99 -2.40
N ALA A 42 5.86 -11.85 -1.11
CA ALA A 42 4.50 -11.93 -0.61
C ALA A 42 3.65 -10.74 -1.08
N ALA A 43 2.35 -10.96 -1.11
CA ALA A 43 1.37 -9.92 -1.25
C ALA A 43 0.10 -10.31 -0.51
N SER A 44 -0.48 -9.34 0.18
CA SER A 44 -1.81 -9.43 0.76
C SER A 44 -2.83 -10.02 -0.22
N GLY A 45 -3.62 -10.97 0.27
CA GLY A 45 -4.63 -11.74 -0.45
C GLY A 45 -4.11 -12.91 -1.29
N ASP A 46 -2.82 -13.21 -1.29
CA ASP A 46 -2.31 -14.39 -2.01
C ASP A 46 -2.85 -15.70 -1.42
N GLU A 47 -3.15 -16.64 -2.32
CA GLU A 47 -3.47 -18.03 -2.02
C GLU A 47 -2.54 -18.92 -2.84
N VAL A 48 -2.46 -20.22 -2.51
CA VAL A 48 -1.60 -21.17 -3.23
C VAL A 48 -1.78 -21.11 -4.75
N ALA A 49 -3.04 -21.00 -5.18
CA ALA A 49 -3.47 -21.02 -6.59
C ALA A 49 -3.90 -19.64 -7.12
N THR A 50 -3.80 -18.57 -6.33
CA THR A 50 -4.23 -17.23 -6.72
C THR A 50 -3.00 -16.32 -6.82
N TRP A 51 -2.69 -15.87 -8.05
CA TRP A 51 -1.64 -14.88 -8.34
C TRP A 51 -2.27 -13.65 -8.95
N HIS A 52 -2.72 -12.74 -8.09
CA HIS A 52 -3.45 -11.56 -8.51
C HIS A 52 -2.48 -10.36 -8.50
N ARG A 53 -2.00 -10.00 -9.70
CA ARG A 53 -1.03 -8.93 -9.94
C ARG A 53 -1.44 -8.10 -11.15
N PRO A 54 -0.97 -6.85 -11.25
CA PRO A 54 -1.17 -6.02 -12.44
C PRO A 54 -0.72 -6.72 -13.72
N ALA A 55 -1.25 -6.25 -14.86
CA ALA A 55 -0.90 -6.78 -16.17
C ALA A 55 0.63 -6.80 -16.36
N ASN A 56 1.14 -7.89 -16.94
CA ASN A 56 2.56 -8.10 -17.26
C ASN A 56 3.56 -8.00 -16.08
N PHE A 57 3.10 -7.98 -14.83
CA PHE A 57 3.96 -7.97 -13.63
C PHE A 57 4.95 -9.15 -13.57
N GLY A 58 4.67 -10.23 -14.29
CA GLY A 58 5.42 -11.48 -14.24
C GLY A 58 4.76 -12.51 -13.32
N SER A 59 5.00 -13.78 -13.63
CA SER A 59 4.56 -14.93 -12.86
C SER A 59 5.41 -15.15 -11.61
N ARG A 60 4.86 -15.88 -10.63
CA ARG A 60 5.60 -16.35 -9.44
C ARG A 60 6.92 -17.02 -9.81
N ASP A 61 6.94 -17.88 -10.83
CA ASP A 61 8.15 -18.57 -11.29
C ASP A 61 9.20 -17.62 -11.85
N GLN A 62 8.79 -16.58 -12.60
CA GLN A 62 9.71 -15.58 -13.12
C GLN A 62 10.37 -14.79 -11.99
N TRP A 63 9.60 -14.40 -10.95
CA TRP A 63 10.14 -13.70 -9.79
C TRP A 63 11.05 -14.59 -8.94
N LEU A 64 10.69 -15.84 -8.70
CA LEU A 64 11.56 -16.80 -8.01
C LEU A 64 12.87 -17.03 -8.77
N THR A 65 12.82 -17.08 -10.11
CA THR A 65 14.01 -17.14 -10.97
C THR A 65 14.85 -15.88 -10.85
N LYS A 66 14.22 -14.69 -10.92
CA LYS A 66 14.91 -13.40 -10.79
C LYS A 66 15.61 -13.26 -9.42
N SER A 67 14.97 -13.74 -8.35
CA SER A 67 15.53 -13.77 -7.00
C SER A 67 16.55 -14.90 -6.77
N GLN A 68 16.73 -15.79 -7.76
CA GLN A 68 17.61 -16.96 -7.69
C GLN A 68 17.29 -17.87 -6.50
N ALA A 69 16.00 -18.11 -6.23
CA ALA A 69 15.56 -18.80 -5.01
C ALA A 69 16.15 -20.21 -4.85
N ASP A 70 16.96 -20.39 -3.80
CA ASP A 70 17.50 -21.67 -3.33
C ASP A 70 16.60 -22.30 -2.23
N VAL A 71 15.93 -21.44 -1.48
CA VAL A 71 14.98 -21.78 -0.41
C VAL A 71 13.71 -20.94 -0.59
N ILE A 72 12.55 -21.54 -0.40
CA ILE A 72 11.25 -20.87 -0.48
C ILE A 72 10.52 -21.08 0.84
N PHE A 73 10.25 -19.99 1.55
CA PHE A 73 9.33 -19.96 2.68
C PHE A 73 7.95 -19.59 2.17
N ALA A 74 7.01 -20.53 2.24
CA ALA A 74 5.67 -20.39 1.69
C ALA A 74 4.62 -20.35 2.80
N PHE A 75 3.94 -19.21 2.93
CA PHE A 75 2.91 -18.94 3.93
C PHE A 75 1.54 -18.91 3.24
N TYR A 76 0.73 -19.92 3.49
CA TYR A 76 -0.58 -20.09 2.87
C TYR A 76 -1.60 -20.61 3.88
N GLY A 77 -2.88 -20.67 3.50
CA GLY A 77 -3.94 -21.28 4.29
C GLY A 77 -4.86 -20.28 4.98
N PHE A 78 -4.44 -19.02 5.19
CA PHE A 78 -5.28 -18.02 5.85
C PHE A 78 -6.49 -17.66 4.98
N ASN A 79 -6.23 -17.17 3.77
CA ASN A 79 -7.28 -16.80 2.82
C ASN A 79 -8.15 -17.99 2.41
N GLU A 80 -7.53 -19.16 2.27
CA GLU A 80 -8.24 -20.39 1.89
C GLU A 80 -9.16 -20.91 3.01
N ALA A 81 -8.85 -20.63 4.29
CA ALA A 81 -9.61 -21.11 5.45
C ALA A 81 -11.05 -20.57 5.49
N PHE A 82 -11.30 -19.40 4.92
CA PHE A 82 -12.64 -18.79 4.83
C PHE A 82 -13.62 -19.59 3.96
N GLN A 83 -13.16 -20.59 3.19
CA GLN A 83 -14.03 -21.55 2.49
C GLN A 83 -14.55 -22.66 3.42
N GLY A 84 -14.10 -22.68 4.68
CA GLY A 84 -14.46 -23.66 5.69
C GLY A 84 -14.17 -25.10 5.28
N PRO A 85 -14.83 -26.10 5.90
CA PRO A 85 -14.62 -27.51 5.57
C PRO A 85 -14.86 -27.86 4.09
N ALA A 86 -15.70 -27.10 3.38
CA ALA A 86 -16.01 -27.34 1.97
C ALA A 86 -14.84 -27.05 1.02
N GLY A 87 -13.93 -26.13 1.39
CA GLY A 87 -12.76 -25.77 0.58
C GLY A 87 -11.55 -26.69 0.75
N LEU A 88 -11.53 -27.51 1.81
CA LEU A 88 -10.35 -28.23 2.28
C LEU A 88 -9.75 -29.18 1.21
N ASP A 89 -10.60 -29.94 0.52
CA ASP A 89 -10.16 -30.87 -0.51
C ASP A 89 -9.52 -30.17 -1.71
N LYS A 90 -10.07 -29.03 -2.11
CA LYS A 90 -9.49 -28.21 -3.19
C LYS A 90 -8.13 -27.64 -2.75
N PHE A 91 -8.07 -27.09 -1.53
CA PHE A 91 -6.84 -26.54 -0.98
C PHE A 91 -5.70 -27.58 -0.94
N LYS A 92 -5.97 -28.79 -0.43
CA LYS A 92 -4.97 -29.88 -0.40
C LYS A 92 -4.44 -30.23 -1.79
N ARG A 93 -5.32 -30.31 -2.80
CA ARG A 93 -4.92 -30.58 -4.19
C ARG A 93 -4.07 -29.46 -4.78
N ASP A 94 -4.46 -28.21 -4.54
CA ASP A 94 -3.72 -27.05 -5.05
C ASP A 94 -2.35 -26.92 -4.38
N LEU A 95 -2.26 -27.17 -3.07
CA LEU A 95 -0.99 -27.18 -2.32
C LEU A 95 -0.07 -28.32 -2.75
N ASP A 96 -0.60 -29.53 -2.93
CA ASP A 96 0.17 -30.67 -3.45
C ASP A 96 0.73 -30.39 -4.85
N ARG A 97 -0.11 -29.83 -5.74
CA ARG A 97 0.32 -29.42 -7.09
C ARG A 97 1.43 -28.37 -7.01
N PHE A 98 1.25 -27.33 -6.20
CA PHE A 98 2.25 -26.28 -6.00
C PHE A 98 3.60 -26.87 -5.56
N LEU A 99 3.62 -27.72 -4.51
CA LEU A 99 4.85 -28.32 -4.02
C LEU A 99 5.56 -29.15 -5.09
N LYS A 100 4.81 -29.97 -5.84
CA LYS A 100 5.38 -30.82 -6.92
C LYS A 100 5.96 -29.98 -8.06
N GLU A 101 5.22 -28.97 -8.51
CA GLU A 101 5.65 -28.08 -9.58
C GLU A 101 6.88 -27.29 -9.16
N THR A 102 6.87 -26.67 -7.98
CA THR A 102 7.99 -25.87 -7.46
C THR A 102 9.25 -26.71 -7.22
N LYS A 103 9.14 -27.92 -6.66
CA LYS A 103 10.28 -28.83 -6.45
C LYS A 103 10.88 -29.35 -7.76
N ALA A 104 10.16 -29.26 -8.89
CA ALA A 104 10.66 -29.63 -10.20
C ALA A 104 11.43 -28.50 -10.92
N LYS A 105 11.45 -27.28 -10.36
CA LYS A 105 12.14 -26.12 -10.95
C LYS A 105 13.60 -26.04 -10.51
N ASN A 106 14.35 -25.13 -11.13
CA ASN A 106 15.72 -24.79 -10.75
C ASN A 106 15.91 -23.27 -10.91
N TYR A 107 15.36 -22.51 -9.97
CA TYR A 107 15.33 -21.05 -10.07
C TYR A 107 16.72 -20.41 -9.92
N SER A 108 17.60 -20.99 -9.09
CA SER A 108 18.94 -20.46 -8.82
C SER A 108 20.03 -20.98 -9.75
N GLY A 109 19.72 -22.00 -10.56
CA GLY A 109 20.71 -22.77 -11.31
C GLY A 109 21.45 -23.83 -10.48
N LYS A 110 21.29 -23.85 -9.14
CA LYS A 110 22.01 -24.75 -8.22
C LYS A 110 21.24 -26.04 -7.87
N GLY A 111 20.09 -26.28 -8.51
CA GLY A 111 19.25 -27.46 -8.31
C GLY A 111 17.84 -27.11 -7.85
N ALA A 112 17.08 -28.13 -7.46
CA ALA A 112 15.72 -27.95 -6.97
C ALA A 112 15.68 -27.07 -5.70
N PRO A 113 14.72 -26.12 -5.59
CA PRO A 113 14.61 -25.29 -4.40
C PRO A 113 14.15 -26.13 -3.20
N ARG A 114 14.63 -25.77 -2.00
CA ARG A 114 14.09 -26.31 -0.74
C ARG A 114 12.88 -25.49 -0.35
N VAL A 115 11.71 -26.13 -0.27
CA VAL A 115 10.48 -25.47 0.16
C VAL A 115 10.27 -25.74 1.66
N VAL A 116 9.81 -24.74 2.40
CA VAL A 116 9.32 -24.85 3.78
C VAL A 116 7.92 -24.24 3.82
N LEU A 117 6.95 -24.99 4.32
CA LEU A 117 5.59 -24.50 4.52
C LEU A 117 5.43 -23.92 5.91
N PHE A 118 4.81 -22.74 6.01
CA PHE A 118 4.42 -22.10 7.25
C PHE A 118 2.90 -22.03 7.30
N SER A 119 2.30 -22.55 8.38
CA SER A 119 0.85 -22.45 8.57
C SER A 119 0.42 -20.99 8.80
N PRO A 120 -0.89 -20.70 8.73
CA PRO A 120 -1.42 -19.46 9.30
C PRO A 120 -1.15 -19.39 10.81
N ILE A 121 -1.15 -18.17 11.35
CA ILE A 121 -1.32 -17.93 12.79
C ILE A 121 -2.80 -18.06 13.17
N ALA A 122 -3.08 -18.20 14.45
CA ALA A 122 -4.43 -18.01 14.97
C ALA A 122 -4.79 -16.52 14.95
N ASN A 123 -6.09 -16.23 14.90
CA ASN A 123 -6.60 -14.89 15.15
C ASN A 123 -6.75 -14.69 16.67
N GLU A 124 -6.17 -13.61 17.18
CA GLU A 124 -6.19 -13.21 18.58
C GLU A 124 -7.57 -12.66 18.98
N LYS A 125 -8.12 -13.19 20.08
CA LYS A 125 -9.34 -12.64 20.68
C LYS A 125 -9.01 -11.41 21.51
N LEU A 126 -9.34 -10.24 20.98
CA LEU A 126 -9.14 -8.95 21.64
C LEU A 126 -10.34 -8.60 22.52
N ASN A 127 -10.11 -7.94 23.66
CA ASN A 127 -11.16 -7.40 24.51
C ASN A 127 -11.70 -6.07 23.95
N ASN A 128 -12.20 -6.12 22.71
CA ASN A 128 -12.77 -4.98 22.01
C ASN A 128 -14.09 -5.42 21.34
N PRO A 129 -15.26 -4.88 21.76
CA PRO A 129 -16.55 -5.28 21.21
C PRO A 129 -16.77 -4.86 19.75
N ASP A 130 -15.96 -3.92 19.22
CA ASP A 130 -16.04 -3.48 17.83
C ASP A 130 -15.39 -4.47 16.85
N LEU A 131 -14.59 -5.42 17.35
CA LEU A 131 -13.88 -6.40 16.53
C LEU A 131 -14.60 -7.75 16.52
N PRO A 132 -14.51 -8.53 15.43
CA PRO A 132 -15.17 -9.82 15.33
C PRO A 132 -14.59 -10.84 16.32
N ASP A 133 -15.43 -11.77 16.81
CA ASP A 133 -14.96 -12.90 17.62
C ASP A 133 -14.28 -13.94 16.70
N PRO A 134 -12.98 -14.22 16.88
CA PRO A 134 -12.25 -15.11 15.99
C PRO A 134 -12.51 -16.59 16.23
N THR A 135 -13.39 -16.97 17.17
CA THR A 135 -13.58 -18.37 17.58
C THR A 135 -13.95 -19.29 16.41
N ALA A 136 -14.91 -18.88 15.57
CA ALA A 136 -15.32 -19.68 14.42
C ALA A 136 -14.21 -19.78 13.35
N GLU A 137 -13.53 -18.66 13.07
CA GLU A 137 -12.47 -18.63 12.08
C GLU A 137 -11.24 -19.44 12.53
N ASN A 138 -10.89 -19.41 13.82
CA ASN A 138 -9.82 -20.24 14.37
C ASN A 138 -10.08 -21.74 14.23
N LEU A 139 -11.34 -22.19 14.18
CA LEU A 139 -11.64 -23.61 13.88
C LEU A 139 -11.27 -23.94 12.43
N ASN A 140 -11.55 -23.03 11.49
CA ASN A 140 -11.15 -23.20 10.09
C ASN A 140 -9.62 -23.17 9.95
N LEU A 141 -8.96 -22.17 10.53
CA LEU A 141 -7.50 -22.06 10.50
C LEU A 141 -6.81 -23.31 11.07
N GLN A 142 -7.36 -23.92 12.12
CA GLN A 142 -6.87 -25.18 12.65
C GLN A 142 -7.01 -26.34 11.63
N LEU A 143 -8.17 -26.46 10.97
CA LEU A 143 -8.40 -27.47 9.94
C LEU A 143 -7.41 -27.33 8.77
N TYR A 144 -7.18 -26.11 8.31
CA TYR A 144 -6.27 -25.82 7.20
C TYR A 144 -4.81 -26.04 7.60
N THR A 145 -4.43 -25.69 8.83
CA THR A 145 -3.12 -26.01 9.41
C THR A 145 -2.87 -27.52 9.40
N GLY A 146 -3.85 -28.32 9.83
CA GLY A 146 -3.78 -29.79 9.76
C GLY A 146 -3.63 -30.32 8.33
N ALA A 147 -4.40 -29.78 7.39
CA ALA A 147 -4.29 -30.14 5.98
C ALA A 147 -2.93 -29.80 5.36
N MET A 148 -2.34 -28.65 5.73
CA MET A 148 -0.98 -28.30 5.31
C MET A 148 0.04 -29.29 5.84
N ALA A 149 -0.04 -29.67 7.12
CA ALA A 149 0.86 -30.65 7.73
C ALA A 149 0.80 -32.01 7.00
N GLU A 150 -0.41 -32.47 6.65
CA GLU A 150 -0.61 -33.71 5.88
C GLU A 150 0.04 -33.65 4.49
N VAL A 151 -0.22 -32.56 3.74
CA VAL A 151 0.33 -32.38 2.38
C VAL A 151 1.85 -32.21 2.42
N ALA A 152 2.38 -31.49 3.40
CA ALA A 152 3.81 -31.32 3.61
C ALA A 152 4.49 -32.67 3.86
N LYS A 153 3.93 -33.48 4.77
CA LYS A 153 4.42 -34.84 5.06
C LYS A 153 4.36 -35.74 3.82
N ALA A 154 3.27 -35.69 3.06
CA ALA A 154 3.10 -36.50 1.85
C ALA A 154 4.11 -36.13 0.74
N ASN A 155 4.61 -34.88 0.74
CA ASN A 155 5.56 -34.38 -0.25
C ASN A 155 7.01 -34.29 0.26
N ASP A 156 7.30 -34.77 1.48
CA ASP A 156 8.61 -34.64 2.14
C ASP A 156 9.10 -33.18 2.12
N VAL A 157 8.29 -32.31 2.72
CA VAL A 157 8.52 -30.87 2.84
C VAL A 157 8.45 -30.48 4.31
N PRO A 158 9.45 -29.76 4.85
CA PRO A 158 9.38 -29.22 6.20
C PRO A 158 8.13 -28.35 6.41
N PHE A 159 7.49 -28.52 7.56
CA PHE A 159 6.29 -27.79 7.95
C PHE A 159 6.50 -27.12 9.30
N VAL A 160 6.25 -25.82 9.35
CA VAL A 160 6.32 -24.98 10.54
C VAL A 160 4.90 -24.61 10.94
N ASP A 161 4.44 -25.17 12.07
CA ASP A 161 3.16 -24.80 12.68
C ASP A 161 3.31 -23.48 13.45
N LEU A 162 2.57 -22.46 12.98
CA LEU A 162 2.44 -21.15 13.62
C LEU A 162 1.11 -21.00 14.36
N PHE A 163 0.10 -21.80 14.03
CA PHE A 163 -1.22 -21.68 14.61
C PHE A 163 -1.18 -22.01 16.10
N THR A 164 -0.67 -23.20 16.45
CA THR A 164 -0.59 -23.64 17.85
C THR A 164 0.23 -22.71 18.75
N PRO A 165 1.49 -22.33 18.40
CA PRO A 165 2.28 -21.44 19.25
C PRO A 165 1.68 -20.03 19.35
N SER A 166 1.07 -19.49 18.29
CA SER A 166 0.45 -18.16 18.35
C SER A 166 -0.68 -18.08 19.38
N GLN A 167 -1.50 -19.13 19.52
CA GLN A 167 -2.52 -19.19 20.58
C GLN A 167 -1.91 -19.07 21.99
N ALA A 168 -0.79 -19.76 22.23
CA ALA A 168 -0.08 -19.69 23.51
C ALA A 168 0.51 -18.29 23.76
N LEU A 169 1.08 -17.67 22.71
CA LEU A 169 1.59 -16.29 22.77
C LEU A 169 0.48 -15.30 23.14
N TYR A 170 -0.68 -15.40 22.50
CA TYR A 170 -1.82 -14.52 22.80
C TYR A 170 -2.35 -14.71 24.22
N ALA A 171 -2.47 -15.96 24.68
CA ALA A 171 -2.89 -16.23 26.06
C ALA A 171 -1.90 -15.62 27.08
N GLN A 172 -0.60 -15.71 26.81
CA GLN A 172 0.43 -15.09 27.66
C GLN A 172 0.38 -13.56 27.61
N ALA A 173 0.20 -12.97 26.43
CA ALA A 173 0.07 -11.52 26.27
C ALA A 173 -1.17 -10.97 27.00
N ALA A 174 -2.31 -11.66 26.87
CA ALA A 174 -3.56 -11.30 27.53
C ALA A 174 -3.43 -11.32 29.06
N GLN A 175 -2.74 -12.32 29.64
CA GLN A 175 -2.44 -12.36 31.08
C GLN A 175 -1.63 -11.15 31.55
N ALA A 176 -0.86 -10.54 30.66
CA ALA A 176 -0.09 -9.32 30.93
C ALA A 176 -0.80 -8.03 30.52
N GLY A 177 -2.07 -8.10 30.11
CA GLY A 177 -2.86 -6.95 29.65
C GLY A 177 -2.37 -6.35 28.34
N ARG A 178 -1.76 -7.17 27.47
CA ARG A 178 -1.22 -6.75 26.17
C ARG A 178 -1.93 -7.49 25.04
N ALA A 179 -1.95 -6.87 23.86
CA ALA A 179 -2.33 -7.50 22.62
C ALA A 179 -1.10 -7.63 21.73
N LEU A 180 -1.05 -8.67 20.89
CA LEU A 180 0.02 -8.84 19.90
C LEU A 180 -0.43 -8.50 18.47
N THR A 181 -1.73 -8.40 18.25
CA THR A 181 -2.39 -7.90 17.06
C THR A 181 -3.20 -6.64 17.38
N PHE A 182 -3.53 -5.82 16.38
CA PHE A 182 -4.40 -4.65 16.56
C PHE A 182 -5.82 -4.83 16.01
N ASN A 183 -6.02 -5.79 15.10
CA ASN A 183 -7.31 -6.09 14.45
C ASN A 183 -7.61 -7.59 14.39
N THR A 184 -7.20 -8.34 15.42
CA THR A 184 -7.31 -9.80 15.57
C THR A 184 -6.31 -10.64 14.77
N PHE A 185 -5.81 -10.20 13.62
CA PHE A 185 -4.93 -11.04 12.77
C PHE A 185 -3.64 -10.34 12.32
N MET A 186 -3.63 -9.02 12.17
CA MET A 186 -2.41 -8.29 11.83
C MET A 186 -1.57 -8.01 13.08
N LEU A 187 -0.33 -8.48 13.06
CA LEU A 187 0.62 -8.34 14.16
C LEU A 187 1.05 -6.88 14.35
N THR A 188 1.14 -6.45 15.60
CA THR A 188 1.94 -5.29 16.00
C THR A 188 3.43 -5.60 15.89
N ALA A 189 4.31 -4.61 15.94
CA ALA A 189 5.76 -4.82 15.97
C ALA A 189 6.21 -5.76 17.11
N ALA A 190 5.55 -5.66 18.28
CA ALA A 190 5.79 -6.57 19.41
C ALA A 190 5.29 -8.00 19.12
N GLY A 191 4.18 -8.12 18.38
CA GLY A 191 3.66 -9.40 17.90
C GLY A 191 4.60 -10.08 16.91
N ASP A 192 5.12 -9.34 15.92
CA ASP A 192 6.12 -9.86 14.98
C ASP A 192 7.38 -10.34 15.71
N GLN A 193 7.89 -9.53 16.65
CA GLN A 193 9.05 -9.91 17.46
C GLN A 193 8.82 -11.20 18.25
N ALA A 194 7.65 -11.35 18.88
CA ALA A 194 7.31 -12.53 19.66
C ALA A 194 7.19 -13.77 18.76
N LEU A 195 6.43 -13.66 17.67
CA LEU A 195 6.19 -14.75 16.74
C LEU A 195 7.46 -15.19 16.00
N ALA A 196 8.32 -14.26 15.60
CA ALA A 196 9.59 -14.56 14.92
C ALA A 196 10.49 -15.49 15.75
N ARG A 197 10.44 -15.41 17.08
CA ARG A 197 11.19 -16.31 17.97
C ARG A 197 10.63 -17.74 17.92
N ASP A 198 9.31 -17.90 17.83
CA ASP A 198 8.68 -19.21 17.68
C ASP A 198 8.89 -19.78 16.28
N MET A 199 8.80 -18.94 15.24
CA MET A 199 9.19 -19.32 13.88
C MET A 199 10.64 -19.83 13.83
N PHE A 200 11.57 -19.13 14.47
CA PHE A 200 12.98 -19.54 14.52
C PHE A 200 13.15 -20.91 15.21
N ARG A 201 12.51 -21.10 16.38
CA ARG A 201 12.57 -22.37 17.12
C ARG A 201 12.03 -23.51 16.30
N ALA A 202 10.88 -23.32 15.67
CA ALA A 202 10.24 -24.36 14.87
C ALA A 202 11.01 -24.66 13.58
N LEU A 203 11.64 -23.65 12.97
CA LEU A 203 12.40 -23.81 11.73
C LEU A 203 13.76 -24.50 11.93
N LEU A 204 14.46 -24.20 13.03
CA LEU A 204 15.83 -24.66 13.26
C LEU A 204 15.99 -25.64 14.42
N GLU A 205 14.94 -25.85 15.23
CA GLU A 205 14.98 -26.64 16.47
C GLU A 205 16.05 -26.13 17.45
N GLU A 206 16.28 -24.82 17.44
CA GLU A 206 17.33 -24.14 18.21
C GLU A 206 16.77 -22.98 19.04
N THR A 207 17.53 -22.55 20.06
CA THR A 207 17.20 -21.34 20.81
C THR A 207 17.51 -20.09 19.98
N PRO A 208 16.58 -19.12 19.85
CA PRO A 208 16.84 -17.89 19.11
C PRO A 208 17.99 -17.09 19.70
N PRO A 209 18.83 -16.45 18.86
CA PRO A 209 19.86 -15.54 19.32
C PRO A 209 19.32 -14.52 20.34
N ALA A 210 20.11 -14.28 21.37
CA ALA A 210 19.82 -13.32 22.44
C ALA A 210 20.69 -12.06 22.29
N GLY A 211 20.41 -11.05 23.10
CA GLY A 211 21.14 -9.78 23.10
C GLY A 211 20.47 -8.69 22.26
N ASN A 212 21.14 -7.54 22.16
CA ASN A 212 20.63 -6.41 21.40
C ASN A 212 20.92 -6.60 19.90
N LEU A 213 19.87 -6.87 19.13
CA LEU A 213 19.94 -7.05 17.68
C LEU A 213 19.43 -5.84 16.90
N GLU A 214 19.17 -4.71 17.55
CA GLU A 214 18.50 -3.57 16.92
C GLU A 214 19.26 -3.00 15.73
N ARG A 215 20.59 -2.94 15.80
CA ARG A 215 21.41 -2.50 14.65
C ARG A 215 21.26 -3.44 13.46
N LEU A 216 21.24 -4.76 13.71
CA LEU A 216 21.05 -5.75 12.65
C LEU A 216 19.64 -5.67 12.07
N ARG A 217 18.64 -5.53 12.95
CA ARG A 217 17.24 -5.35 12.55
C ARG A 217 17.04 -4.11 11.71
N ALA A 218 17.58 -2.96 12.11
CA ALA A 218 17.51 -1.73 11.33
C ALA A 218 18.14 -1.89 9.93
N ALA A 219 19.27 -2.59 9.82
CA ALA A 219 19.87 -2.89 8.51
C ALA A 219 19.00 -3.84 7.65
N VAL A 220 18.31 -4.80 8.28
CA VAL A 220 17.35 -5.69 7.62
C VAL A 220 16.15 -4.90 7.11
N VAL A 221 15.52 -4.08 7.96
CA VAL A 221 14.36 -3.26 7.61
C VAL A 221 14.70 -2.28 6.48
N GLU A 222 15.83 -1.60 6.53
CA GLU A 222 16.26 -0.70 5.44
C GLU A 222 16.41 -1.46 4.10
N LYS A 223 16.95 -2.68 4.13
CA LYS A 223 17.03 -3.52 2.92
C LYS A 223 15.64 -3.99 2.48
N ASP A 224 14.75 -4.32 3.41
CA ASP A 224 13.38 -4.76 3.11
C ASP A 224 12.56 -3.62 2.49
N GLU A 225 12.67 -2.40 2.99
CA GLU A 225 12.07 -1.20 2.39
C GLU A 225 12.56 -0.98 0.95
N MET A 226 13.88 -1.06 0.72
CA MET A 226 14.45 -0.91 -0.63
C MET A 226 13.95 -2.02 -1.58
N TRP A 227 13.94 -3.27 -1.12
CA TRP A 227 13.43 -4.39 -1.90
C TRP A 227 11.93 -4.30 -2.16
N HIS A 228 11.14 -3.88 -1.17
CA HIS A 228 9.70 -3.68 -1.33
C HIS A 228 9.43 -2.60 -2.39
N SER A 229 10.17 -1.49 -2.38
CA SER A 229 10.07 -0.45 -3.42
C SER A 229 10.45 -0.96 -4.83
N ARG A 230 11.26 -2.02 -4.91
CA ARG A 230 11.59 -2.71 -6.17
C ARG A 230 10.52 -3.72 -6.58
N TYR A 231 10.03 -4.53 -5.65
CA TYR A 231 9.11 -5.62 -5.95
C TYR A 231 7.68 -5.11 -6.13
N ARG A 232 7.26 -4.18 -5.28
CA ARG A 232 5.95 -3.51 -5.26
C ARG A 232 6.09 -2.04 -5.64
N THR A 233 6.84 -1.77 -6.70
CA THR A 233 6.99 -0.41 -7.25
C THR A 233 5.61 0.17 -7.52
N VAL A 234 5.46 1.43 -7.12
CA VAL A 234 4.29 2.23 -7.41
C VAL A 234 4.26 2.51 -8.93
N ASP A 235 3.10 2.74 -9.51
CA ASP A 235 2.95 2.95 -10.97
C ASP A 235 3.39 1.77 -11.86
N GLY A 236 3.18 0.53 -11.40
CA GLY A 236 3.53 -0.69 -12.14
C GLY A 236 2.95 -0.80 -13.57
N ASN A 237 1.93 -0.02 -13.93
CA ASN A 237 1.37 0.09 -15.27
C ASN A 237 2.33 0.77 -16.26
N ASN A 238 3.13 1.74 -15.79
CA ASN A 238 4.23 2.34 -16.56
C ASN A 238 5.46 1.42 -16.62
N VAL A 239 5.68 0.61 -15.58
CA VAL A 239 6.84 -0.30 -15.51
C VAL A 239 6.63 -1.58 -16.33
N TYR A 240 5.43 -2.16 -16.27
CA TYR A 240 5.12 -3.47 -16.87
C TYR A 240 3.83 -3.46 -17.71
N GLY A 241 2.82 -2.68 -17.30
CA GLY A 241 1.47 -2.71 -17.87
C GLY A 241 1.33 -2.01 -19.23
N GLY A 242 0.10 -1.60 -19.57
CA GLY A 242 -0.19 -1.05 -20.90
C GLY A 242 0.52 0.28 -21.18
N ARG A 243 0.82 1.08 -20.16
CA ARG A 243 1.57 2.34 -20.34
C ARG A 243 3.07 2.11 -20.57
N SER A 244 3.60 0.93 -20.27
CA SER A 244 5.00 0.60 -20.55
C SER A 244 5.30 0.53 -22.05
N GLU A 245 4.28 0.33 -22.88
CA GLU A 245 4.39 0.27 -24.36
C GLU A 245 4.45 1.66 -25.01
N LEU A 246 4.19 2.75 -24.27
CA LEU A 246 4.28 4.11 -24.80
C LEU A 246 5.73 4.42 -25.17
N THR A 247 5.90 4.97 -26.38
CA THR A 247 7.22 5.27 -26.94
C THR A 247 7.40 6.74 -27.24
N PHE A 248 8.59 7.26 -26.97
CA PHE A 248 8.98 8.65 -27.17
C PHE A 248 10.25 8.73 -28.00
N PRO A 249 10.45 9.80 -28.80
CA PRO A 249 11.71 10.00 -29.50
C PRO A 249 12.84 10.25 -28.49
N ARG A 250 13.98 9.58 -28.66
CA ARG A 250 15.21 9.98 -27.97
C ARG A 250 15.60 11.40 -28.37
N ALA A 251 16.40 12.06 -27.51
CA ALA A 251 16.95 13.37 -27.82
C ALA A 251 17.72 13.34 -29.17
N GLY A 252 17.53 14.38 -29.98
CA GLY A 252 18.12 14.48 -31.32
C GLY A 252 17.18 14.10 -32.47
N LYS A 253 17.25 14.88 -33.56
CA LYS A 253 16.39 14.70 -34.74
C LYS A 253 16.69 13.36 -35.43
N GLY A 254 15.68 12.50 -35.55
CA GLY A 254 15.78 11.20 -36.22
C GLY A 254 16.31 10.07 -35.34
N SER A 255 16.46 10.30 -34.04
CA SER A 255 16.82 9.26 -33.07
C SER A 255 15.73 8.19 -32.97
N PRO A 256 16.08 6.92 -32.66
CA PRO A 256 15.10 5.85 -32.47
C PRO A 256 14.19 6.15 -31.28
N LEU A 257 13.00 5.55 -31.30
CA LEU A 257 12.09 5.62 -30.18
C LEU A 257 12.64 4.82 -29.00
N ILE A 258 12.23 5.21 -27.79
CA ILE A 258 12.44 4.51 -26.53
C ILE A 258 11.11 4.37 -25.81
N SER A 259 10.86 3.22 -25.20
CA SER A 259 9.64 2.93 -24.46
C SER A 259 9.75 3.30 -22.98
N ASN A 260 8.60 3.54 -22.33
CA ASN A 260 8.53 3.62 -20.87
C ASN A 260 9.12 2.37 -20.22
N PHE A 261 8.83 1.17 -20.76
CA PHE A 261 9.41 -0.08 -20.26
C PHE A 261 10.94 -0.03 -20.18
N GLU A 262 11.62 0.40 -21.26
CA GLU A 262 13.07 0.46 -21.31
C GLU A 262 13.64 1.36 -20.20
N VAL A 263 13.17 2.61 -20.09
CA VAL A 263 13.64 3.55 -19.06
C VAL A 263 13.31 3.06 -17.65
N MET A 264 12.09 2.58 -17.43
CA MET A 264 11.69 2.09 -16.12
C MET A 264 12.47 0.84 -15.70
N GLN A 265 12.87 -0.03 -16.63
CA GLN A 265 13.76 -1.15 -16.29
C GLN A 265 15.18 -0.70 -15.91
N GLU A 266 15.68 0.42 -16.44
CA GLU A 266 16.94 1.03 -15.99
C GLU A 266 16.81 1.51 -14.53
N GLU A 267 15.74 2.21 -14.17
CA GLU A 267 15.47 2.59 -12.77
C GLU A 267 15.33 1.38 -11.86
N MET A 268 14.64 0.34 -12.31
CA MET A 268 14.53 -0.93 -11.59
C MET A 268 15.89 -1.58 -11.34
N SER A 269 16.82 -1.46 -12.28
CA SER A 269 18.19 -1.97 -12.13
C SER A 269 18.98 -1.20 -11.07
N GLN A 270 18.72 0.11 -10.90
CA GLN A 270 19.27 0.87 -9.78
C GLN A 270 18.77 0.31 -8.45
N ARG A 271 17.46 0.09 -8.30
CA ARG A 271 16.89 -0.48 -7.06
C ARG A 271 17.42 -1.90 -6.77
N ASP A 272 17.66 -2.71 -7.81
CA ASP A 272 18.30 -4.02 -7.68
C ASP A 272 19.74 -3.89 -7.10
N VAL A 273 20.56 -2.94 -7.58
CA VAL A 273 21.90 -2.66 -7.05
C VAL A 273 21.86 -2.08 -5.63
N MET A 274 20.95 -1.13 -5.36
CA MET A 274 20.75 -0.55 -4.04
C MET A 274 20.40 -1.61 -3.00
N THR A 275 19.50 -2.55 -3.34
CA THR A 275 19.16 -3.69 -2.48
C THR A 275 20.40 -4.54 -2.18
N ALA A 276 21.20 -4.88 -3.20
CA ALA A 276 22.41 -5.66 -3.04
C ALA A 276 23.49 -4.96 -2.19
N ASN A 277 23.60 -3.63 -2.27
CA ASN A 277 24.50 -2.86 -1.41
C ASN A 277 24.08 -2.95 0.07
N ARG A 278 22.78 -3.01 0.36
CA ARG A 278 22.23 -3.16 1.71
C ARG A 278 22.38 -4.59 2.24
N ASP A 279 22.27 -5.61 1.38
CA ASP A 279 22.63 -7.00 1.75
C ASP A 279 24.06 -7.07 2.31
N ARG A 280 25.03 -6.42 1.66
CA ARG A 280 26.43 -6.37 2.12
C ARG A 280 26.58 -5.70 3.49
N ARG A 281 25.79 -4.67 3.78
CA ARG A 281 25.76 -4.05 5.11
C ARG A 281 25.23 -5.02 6.16
N ILE A 282 24.14 -5.72 5.89
CA ILE A 282 23.60 -6.73 6.81
C ILE A 282 24.66 -7.79 7.13
N TRP A 283 25.37 -8.30 6.13
CA TRP A 283 26.44 -9.28 6.34
C TRP A 283 27.57 -8.73 7.20
N ALA A 284 27.97 -7.47 7.00
CA ALA A 284 28.98 -6.82 7.83
C ALA A 284 28.50 -6.65 9.28
N VAL A 285 27.26 -6.21 9.49
CA VAL A 285 26.65 -6.04 10.82
C VAL A 285 26.52 -7.37 11.54
N ALA A 286 26.09 -8.43 10.85
CA ALA A 286 25.99 -9.78 11.42
C ALA A 286 27.36 -10.32 11.88
N LYS A 287 28.46 -9.90 11.22
CA LYS A 287 29.86 -10.23 11.58
C LYS A 287 30.45 -9.30 12.65
N GLY A 288 29.67 -8.38 13.20
CA GLY A 288 30.10 -7.43 14.24
C GLY A 288 30.67 -6.10 13.73
N GLY A 289 30.67 -5.86 12.42
CA GLY A 289 31.04 -4.58 11.80
C GLY A 289 29.84 -3.66 11.57
N ASP A 290 30.02 -2.67 10.70
CA ASP A 290 28.93 -1.88 10.08
C ASP A 290 29.48 -1.25 8.79
N LEU A 291 29.08 -1.77 7.64
CA LEU A 291 29.51 -1.24 6.36
C LEU A 291 28.63 -0.03 6.01
N LYS A 292 29.23 1.12 5.75
CA LYS A 292 28.50 2.26 5.18
C LYS A 292 27.99 1.87 3.79
N VAL A 293 26.68 2.01 3.55
CA VAL A 293 26.08 1.81 2.23
C VAL A 293 26.65 2.86 1.27
N ASP A 294 27.10 2.40 0.10
CA ASP A 294 27.62 3.22 -0.99
C ASP A 294 26.88 2.88 -2.28
N ASP A 295 26.03 3.80 -2.73
CA ASP A 295 25.26 3.71 -3.97
C ASP A 295 25.92 4.53 -5.11
N SER A 296 27.25 4.69 -5.10
CA SER A 296 27.98 5.32 -6.22
C SER A 296 28.12 4.41 -7.45
N ASN A 297 27.77 3.13 -7.32
CA ASN A 297 27.87 2.11 -8.37
C ASN A 297 26.56 1.88 -9.13
N LEU A 298 25.61 2.82 -9.08
CA LEU A 298 24.33 2.67 -9.77
C LEU A 298 24.51 2.72 -11.29
N PRO A 299 23.80 1.86 -12.04
CA PRO A 299 23.74 1.97 -13.49
C PRO A 299 23.09 3.31 -13.90
N PRO A 300 23.46 3.87 -15.06
CA PRO A 300 22.83 5.08 -15.56
C PRO A 300 21.35 4.83 -15.92
N VAL A 301 20.56 5.90 -15.89
CA VAL A 301 19.18 5.95 -16.39
C VAL A 301 19.12 7.02 -17.48
N GLU A 302 18.59 6.67 -18.65
CA GLU A 302 18.43 7.58 -19.77
C GLU A 302 17.42 8.69 -19.42
N THR A 303 17.86 9.95 -19.48
CA THR A 303 17.00 11.12 -19.27
C THR A 303 16.40 11.56 -20.60
N LEU A 304 15.08 11.76 -20.65
CA LEU A 304 14.36 12.25 -21.83
C LEU A 304 14.02 13.73 -21.70
N GLU A 305 14.04 14.44 -22.83
CA GLU A 305 13.51 15.81 -22.90
C GLU A 305 11.98 15.79 -22.89
N SER A 306 11.37 16.88 -22.41
CA SER A 306 9.92 17.05 -22.47
C SER A 306 9.42 16.95 -23.91
N ASN A 307 8.36 16.17 -24.12
CA ASN A 307 7.65 16.12 -25.39
C ASN A 307 6.75 17.37 -25.61
N ASP A 308 6.51 18.17 -24.58
CA ASP A 308 5.89 19.48 -24.70
C ASP A 308 6.95 20.55 -24.97
N THR A 309 6.97 21.04 -26.21
CA THR A 309 7.85 22.14 -26.64
C THR A 309 7.19 23.51 -26.50
N ASN A 310 5.92 23.58 -26.09
CA ASN A 310 5.10 24.79 -26.03
C ASN A 310 4.79 25.19 -24.59
N VAL A 311 5.81 25.18 -23.73
CA VAL A 311 5.67 25.61 -22.34
C VAL A 311 5.43 27.13 -22.32
N THR A 312 4.16 27.52 -22.17
CA THR A 312 3.81 28.91 -21.84
C THR A 312 4.16 29.11 -20.37
N ALA A 313 4.75 30.26 -20.02
CA ALA A 313 5.07 30.54 -18.62
C ALA A 313 3.79 30.48 -17.76
N TYR A 314 3.84 29.74 -16.66
CA TYR A 314 2.77 29.74 -15.66
C TYR A 314 2.57 31.16 -15.12
N LEU A 315 1.31 31.56 -14.94
CA LEU A 315 0.99 32.87 -14.37
C LEU A 315 1.34 32.90 -12.89
N ASP A 316 1.85 34.05 -12.43
CA ASP A 316 1.91 34.36 -11.00
C ASP A 316 0.48 34.30 -10.41
N PRO A 317 0.27 33.77 -9.19
CA PRO A 317 -1.06 33.49 -8.66
C PRO A 317 -1.99 34.71 -8.64
N GLU A 318 -1.49 35.90 -8.30
CA GLU A 318 -2.23 37.15 -8.35
C GLU A 318 -2.65 37.53 -9.77
N ALA A 319 -1.77 37.31 -10.75
CA ALA A 319 -2.11 37.49 -12.15
C ALA A 319 -3.18 36.50 -12.61
N ALA A 320 -3.09 35.24 -12.19
CA ALA A 320 -4.08 34.20 -12.49
C ALA A 320 -5.48 34.57 -11.98
N ILE A 321 -5.58 35.14 -10.76
CA ILE A 321 -6.84 35.65 -10.20
C ILE A 321 -7.46 36.73 -11.11
N GLY A 322 -6.64 37.61 -11.70
CA GLY A 322 -7.10 38.64 -12.63
C GLY A 322 -7.75 38.11 -13.92
N HIS A 323 -7.50 36.85 -14.27
CA HIS A 323 -8.12 36.17 -15.41
C HIS A 323 -9.39 35.39 -15.05
N MET A 324 -9.73 35.27 -13.76
CA MET A 324 -10.90 34.52 -13.31
C MET A 324 -12.19 35.33 -13.49
N THR A 325 -13.25 34.69 -13.99
CA THR A 325 -14.61 35.24 -13.92
C THR A 325 -15.26 34.78 -12.63
N VAL A 326 -15.51 35.70 -11.71
CA VAL A 326 -16.04 35.39 -10.37
C VAL A 326 -17.54 35.67 -10.31
N ALA A 327 -18.29 34.78 -9.66
CA ALA A 327 -19.72 34.96 -9.45
C ALA A 327 -20.02 36.23 -8.62
N LYS A 328 -21.19 36.83 -8.85
CA LYS A 328 -21.62 38.03 -8.10
C LYS A 328 -21.62 37.73 -6.59
N GLY A 329 -20.97 38.60 -5.81
CA GLY A 329 -20.90 38.47 -4.35
C GLY A 329 -19.77 37.55 -3.86
N CYS A 330 -19.00 36.94 -4.76
CA CYS A 330 -17.79 36.19 -4.44
C CYS A 330 -16.54 37.00 -4.73
N GLN A 331 -15.46 36.65 -4.03
CA GLN A 331 -14.10 37.12 -4.30
C GLN A 331 -13.17 35.91 -4.25
N VAL A 332 -12.04 35.98 -4.96
CA VAL A 332 -10.97 34.98 -4.86
C VAL A 332 -9.85 35.58 -4.02
N ASN A 333 -9.38 34.83 -3.03
CA ASN A 333 -8.31 35.22 -2.13
C ASN A 333 -7.15 34.21 -2.26
N LEU A 334 -5.93 34.71 -2.46
CA LEU A 334 -4.74 33.87 -2.46
C LEU A 334 -4.34 33.56 -1.02
N PHE A 335 -4.60 32.32 -0.58
CA PHE A 335 -4.29 31.87 0.78
C PHE A 335 -2.82 31.44 0.93
N ALA A 336 -2.30 30.64 0.01
CA ALA A 336 -0.91 30.18 0.00
C ALA A 336 -0.44 30.04 -1.46
N SER A 337 0.86 30.22 -1.69
CA SER A 337 1.46 30.07 -3.01
C SER A 337 2.86 29.46 -2.92
N GLU A 338 3.26 28.75 -3.97
CA GLU A 338 4.57 28.12 -4.09
C GLU A 338 5.74 29.11 -4.07
N LYS A 339 5.46 30.41 -4.30
CA LYS A 339 6.45 31.49 -4.23
C LYS A 339 6.85 31.80 -2.80
N GLU A 340 5.89 31.83 -1.88
CA GLU A 340 6.10 32.02 -0.45
C GLU A 340 6.52 30.72 0.23
N PHE A 341 5.94 29.60 -0.22
CA PHE A 341 6.17 28.27 0.34
C PHE A 341 6.62 27.29 -0.76
N PRO A 342 7.93 27.18 -1.04
CA PRO A 342 8.46 26.25 -2.04
C PRO A 342 8.05 24.78 -1.81
N GLU A 343 7.63 24.44 -0.60
CA GLU A 343 7.11 23.13 -0.20
C GLU A 343 5.73 22.84 -0.80
N LEU A 344 4.95 23.86 -1.19
CA LEU A 344 3.66 23.72 -1.88
C LEU A 344 3.88 23.31 -3.36
N ALA A 345 4.39 22.10 -3.58
CA ALA A 345 4.71 21.58 -4.90
C ALA A 345 3.73 20.46 -5.29
N LYS A 346 2.97 20.67 -6.38
CA LYS A 346 2.04 19.68 -6.95
C LYS A 346 1.04 19.16 -5.90
N PRO A 347 0.14 20.03 -5.37
CA PRO A 347 -0.84 19.63 -4.36
C PRO A 347 -1.83 18.61 -4.93
N VAL A 348 -2.18 17.59 -4.13
CA VAL A 348 -3.01 16.44 -4.55
C VAL A 348 -4.38 16.45 -3.87
N GLN A 349 -4.40 16.48 -2.55
CA GLN A 349 -5.61 16.59 -1.73
C GLN A 349 -5.42 17.68 -0.68
N MET A 350 -6.49 18.38 -0.34
CA MET A 350 -6.48 19.43 0.68
C MET A 350 -7.73 19.38 1.58
N ALA A 351 -7.57 19.80 2.83
CA ALA A 351 -8.67 19.91 3.78
C ALA A 351 -8.33 20.92 4.88
N PHE A 352 -9.34 21.56 5.48
CA PHE A 352 -9.14 22.41 6.66
C PHE A 352 -9.39 21.62 7.94
N ASP A 353 -8.52 21.76 8.93
CA ASP A 353 -8.75 21.20 10.27
C ASP A 353 -9.68 22.08 11.12
N THR A 354 -10.05 21.61 12.30
CA THR A 354 -10.94 22.35 13.22
C THR A 354 -10.31 23.60 13.84
N LYS A 355 -9.00 23.82 13.63
CA LYS A 355 -8.32 25.06 14.02
C LYS A 355 -8.28 26.08 12.87
N GLY A 356 -8.82 25.73 11.70
CA GLY A 356 -8.82 26.60 10.52
C GLY A 356 -7.52 26.58 9.72
N ARG A 357 -6.66 25.58 9.95
CA ARG A 357 -5.39 25.43 9.20
C ARG A 357 -5.63 24.59 7.95
N LEU A 358 -4.99 24.95 6.84
CA LEU A 358 -5.08 24.22 5.58
C LEU A 358 -4.06 23.08 5.56
N TRP A 359 -4.52 21.86 5.42
CA TRP A 359 -3.68 20.67 5.23
C TRP A 359 -3.60 20.34 3.76
N VAL A 360 -2.40 20.00 3.27
CA VAL A 360 -2.16 19.71 1.86
C VAL A 360 -1.21 18.53 1.72
N ALA A 361 -1.63 17.48 1.04
CA ALA A 361 -0.73 16.46 0.52
C ALA A 361 -0.03 17.01 -0.72
N VAL A 362 1.30 17.09 -0.69
CA VAL A 362 2.13 17.61 -1.79
C VAL A 362 2.98 16.49 -2.37
N TRP A 363 3.18 16.53 -3.69
CA TRP A 363 3.81 15.44 -4.43
C TRP A 363 4.94 15.95 -5.34
N PRO A 364 6.01 16.55 -4.79
CA PRO A 364 7.16 17.01 -5.58
C PRO A 364 7.73 15.92 -6.49
N ASN A 365 7.67 14.65 -6.06
CA ASN A 365 8.15 13.51 -6.82
C ASN A 365 7.19 12.97 -7.89
N TYR A 366 6.08 13.66 -8.21
CA TYR A 366 5.14 13.16 -9.22
C TYR A 366 5.83 12.72 -10.53
N PRO A 367 5.46 11.56 -11.12
CA PRO A 367 4.38 10.67 -10.69
C PRO A 367 4.82 9.56 -9.73
N GLU A 368 6.11 9.41 -9.42
CA GLU A 368 6.61 8.56 -8.34
C GLU A 368 8.05 8.91 -7.96
N ARG A 369 8.47 8.52 -6.74
CA ARG A 369 9.83 8.77 -6.27
C ARG A 369 10.86 7.89 -6.98
N THR A 370 11.76 8.53 -7.73
CA THR A 370 12.90 7.87 -8.38
C THR A 370 13.88 7.25 -7.36
N PRO A 371 14.67 6.22 -7.73
CA PRO A 371 15.58 5.53 -6.81
C PRO A 371 16.60 6.45 -6.13
N THR A 372 16.99 7.55 -6.79
CA THR A 372 18.04 8.45 -6.31
C THR A 372 17.50 9.68 -5.57
N SER A 373 16.19 9.94 -5.62
CA SER A 373 15.58 11.13 -5.02
C SER A 373 15.79 11.17 -3.50
N LYS A 374 16.37 12.28 -3.02
CA LYS A 374 16.57 12.56 -1.59
C LYS A 374 15.45 13.41 -0.99
N VAL A 375 14.53 13.89 -1.82
CA VAL A 375 13.36 14.65 -1.40
C VAL A 375 12.18 13.68 -1.41
N GLY A 376 11.50 13.52 -0.29
CA GLY A 376 10.23 12.79 -0.26
C GLY A 376 9.04 13.72 -0.44
N ASP A 377 7.87 13.13 -0.57
CA ASP A 377 6.60 13.85 -0.55
C ASP A 377 6.18 14.12 0.90
N SER A 378 5.21 15.01 1.10
CA SER A 378 4.85 15.50 2.44
C SER A 378 3.35 15.74 2.60
N LEU A 379 2.90 15.70 3.86
CA LEU A 379 1.65 16.27 4.32
C LEU A 379 1.98 17.56 5.09
N LEU A 380 1.57 18.69 4.54
CA LEU A 380 1.89 20.02 5.06
C LEU A 380 0.68 20.65 5.75
N ILE A 381 0.92 21.56 6.69
CA ILE A 381 -0.08 22.40 7.34
C ILE A 381 0.30 23.86 7.11
N PHE A 382 -0.61 24.64 6.54
CA PHE A 382 -0.49 26.07 6.34
C PHE A 382 -1.38 26.80 7.34
N GLU A 383 -0.79 27.76 8.04
CA GLU A 383 -1.44 28.52 9.12
C GLU A 383 -1.38 30.02 8.80
N ASP A 384 -2.51 30.69 8.98
CA ASP A 384 -2.61 32.15 9.03
C ASP A 384 -2.56 32.56 10.51
N THR A 385 -1.40 33.01 10.99
CA THR A 385 -1.21 33.33 12.42
C THR A 385 -1.69 34.74 12.79
N ASN A 386 -2.01 35.58 11.79
CA ASN A 386 -2.35 36.98 12.00
C ASN A 386 -3.83 37.32 11.64
N GLY A 387 -4.53 36.41 10.96
CA GLY A 387 -5.95 36.51 10.62
C GLY A 387 -6.25 37.38 9.41
N ASP A 388 -5.28 37.65 8.53
CA ASP A 388 -5.46 38.45 7.30
C ASP A 388 -5.99 37.64 6.11
N GLY A 389 -6.21 36.34 6.31
CA GLY A 389 -6.67 35.41 5.27
C GLY A 389 -5.53 34.88 4.40
N LYS A 390 -4.27 35.02 4.80
CA LYS A 390 -3.12 34.46 4.11
C LYS A 390 -2.29 33.61 5.06
N ALA A 391 -1.82 32.47 4.58
CA ALA A 391 -0.87 31.67 5.32
C ALA A 391 0.46 32.44 5.44
N ASP A 392 1.00 32.49 6.66
CA ASP A 392 2.31 33.05 6.97
C ASP A 392 3.27 32.03 7.58
N LYS A 393 2.80 30.78 7.72
CA LYS A 393 3.56 29.67 8.29
C LYS A 393 3.21 28.35 7.61
N VAL A 394 4.23 27.54 7.36
CA VAL A 394 4.12 26.15 6.92
C VAL A 394 4.73 25.21 7.97
N ILE A 395 4.09 24.07 8.22
CA ILE A 395 4.56 23.00 9.09
C ILE A 395 4.57 21.71 8.28
N HIS A 396 5.66 20.96 8.38
CA HIS A 396 5.73 19.61 7.83
C HIS A 396 5.11 18.63 8.83
N TYR A 397 3.83 18.31 8.70
CA TYR A 397 3.22 17.33 9.60
C TYR A 397 3.89 15.97 9.45
N LEU A 398 4.01 15.49 8.21
CA LEU A 398 4.64 14.23 7.88
C LEU A 398 5.47 14.37 6.59
N ASP A 399 6.67 13.82 6.62
CA ASP A 399 7.66 13.90 5.54
C ASP A 399 8.09 12.52 5.06
N ASN A 400 8.86 12.52 3.97
CA ASN A 400 9.49 11.32 3.40
C ASN A 400 8.48 10.29 2.87
N LEU A 401 7.29 10.76 2.48
CA LEU A 401 6.24 9.96 1.85
C LEU A 401 6.60 9.66 0.38
N ASN A 402 5.89 8.70 -0.21
CA ASN A 402 5.95 8.40 -1.64
C ASN A 402 4.54 8.25 -2.23
N CYS A 403 4.11 9.26 -3.00
CA CYS A 403 2.78 9.29 -3.63
C CYS A 403 1.60 9.35 -2.62
N PRO A 404 1.58 10.30 -1.67
CA PRO A 404 0.44 10.49 -0.76
C PRO A 404 -0.77 11.00 -1.56
N THR A 405 -1.70 10.09 -1.84
CA THR A 405 -2.78 10.35 -2.80
C THR A 405 -4.07 10.82 -2.14
N GLY A 406 -4.20 10.62 -0.83
CA GLY A 406 -5.27 11.21 -0.06
C GLY A 406 -5.06 11.09 1.44
N PHE A 407 -5.83 11.88 2.19
CA PHE A 407 -5.83 11.81 3.65
C PHE A 407 -7.20 12.16 4.23
N GLN A 408 -7.46 11.71 5.46
CA GLN A 408 -8.70 12.01 6.19
C GLN A 408 -8.43 12.14 7.69
N PHE A 409 -8.90 13.23 8.31
CA PHE A 409 -8.85 13.37 9.77
C PHE A 409 -9.65 12.26 10.44
N TYR A 410 -9.04 11.60 11.43
CA TYR A 410 -9.66 10.51 12.17
C TYR A 410 -9.23 10.53 13.64
N LYS A 411 -10.21 10.66 14.54
CA LYS A 411 -10.00 10.80 15.99
C LYS A 411 -8.99 11.91 16.29
N ASP A 412 -7.84 11.56 16.85
CA ASP A 412 -6.74 12.44 17.26
C ASP A 412 -5.56 12.41 16.28
N GLY A 413 -5.79 11.96 15.05
CA GLY A 413 -4.76 11.82 14.03
C GLY A 413 -5.31 11.91 12.62
N VAL A 414 -4.56 11.34 11.67
CA VAL A 414 -4.83 11.40 10.24
C VAL A 414 -4.66 10.01 9.63
N LEU A 415 -5.61 9.61 8.79
CA LEU A 415 -5.43 8.49 7.88
C LEU A 415 -4.76 9.01 6.61
N VAL A 416 -3.66 8.38 6.18
CA VAL A 416 -2.89 8.79 4.99
C VAL A 416 -2.77 7.60 4.03
N MET A 417 -3.24 7.78 2.79
CA MET A 417 -3.17 6.74 1.76
C MET A 417 -1.87 6.86 0.97
N GLU A 418 -1.02 5.85 1.14
CA GLU A 418 0.26 5.69 0.45
C GLU A 418 0.33 4.25 -0.08
N ALA A 419 -0.20 4.04 -1.29
CA ALA A 419 -0.41 2.69 -1.81
C ALA A 419 0.90 1.86 -1.81
N PRO A 420 0.88 0.61 -1.32
CA PRO A 420 -0.31 -0.23 -1.11
C PRO A 420 -0.98 -0.12 0.27
N ASP A 421 -0.59 0.83 1.11
CA ASP A 421 -0.94 0.87 2.53
C ASP A 421 -1.78 2.09 2.92
N LEU A 422 -2.73 1.88 3.83
CA LEU A 422 -3.37 2.99 4.54
C LEU A 422 -2.75 3.09 5.93
N TRP A 423 -2.23 4.27 6.23
CA TRP A 423 -1.58 4.58 7.49
C TRP A 423 -2.50 5.34 8.44
N TYR A 424 -2.38 5.07 9.74
CA TYR A 424 -2.96 5.90 10.78
C TYR A 424 -1.84 6.55 11.60
N GLU A 425 -1.79 7.87 11.52
CA GLU A 425 -0.74 8.72 12.05
C GLU A 425 -1.29 9.57 13.19
N ARG A 426 -0.64 9.56 14.35
CA ARG A 426 -1.11 10.28 15.54
C ARG A 426 0.00 11.13 16.13
N ASP A 427 -0.34 12.38 16.43
CA ASP A 427 0.47 13.25 17.28
C ASP A 427 -0.11 13.20 18.71
N THR A 428 0.48 12.37 19.54
CA THR A 428 0.06 12.22 20.95
C THR A 428 0.72 13.23 21.89
N THR A 429 1.52 14.16 21.34
CA THR A 429 2.30 15.15 22.10
C THR A 429 1.88 16.60 21.84
N GLY A 430 1.11 16.87 20.79
CA GLY A 430 0.62 18.20 20.42
C GLY A 430 1.68 19.06 19.72
N GLY A 431 2.68 18.45 19.09
CA GLY A 431 3.75 19.12 18.35
C GLY A 431 3.47 19.34 16.86
N ASP A 432 2.29 18.95 16.37
CA ASP A 432 1.94 18.87 14.95
C ASP A 432 2.92 18.01 14.13
N HIS A 433 3.42 16.95 14.75
CA HIS A 433 4.22 15.88 14.14
C HIS A 433 3.81 14.53 14.73
N PRO A 434 3.57 13.48 13.92
CA PRO A 434 3.18 12.19 14.43
C PRO A 434 4.34 11.54 15.19
N ASN A 435 4.02 10.93 16.32
CA ASN A 435 4.96 10.16 17.14
C ASN A 435 4.50 8.72 17.35
N TRP A 436 3.39 8.35 16.69
CA TRP A 436 2.85 7.00 16.64
C TRP A 436 2.20 6.79 15.27
N MET A 437 2.49 5.63 14.67
CA MET A 437 2.12 5.30 13.29
C MET A 437 1.73 3.82 13.22
N GLU A 438 0.69 3.47 12.47
CA GLU A 438 0.28 2.07 12.24
C GLU A 438 -0.27 1.88 10.83
N ARG A 439 0.18 0.85 10.12
CA ARG A 439 -0.43 0.43 8.84
C ARG A 439 -1.72 -0.31 9.15
N VAL A 440 -2.84 0.36 8.94
CA VAL A 440 -4.17 -0.15 9.30
C VAL A 440 -4.86 -0.92 8.17
N LEU A 441 -4.44 -0.70 6.92
CA LEU A 441 -4.78 -1.55 5.77
C LEU A 441 -3.54 -1.79 4.91
N MET A 442 -3.49 -2.95 4.26
CA MET A 442 -2.47 -3.33 3.28
C MET A 442 -3.15 -3.99 2.08
N GLY A 443 -2.54 -3.87 0.91
CA GLY A 443 -2.98 -4.57 -0.29
C GLY A 443 -3.88 -3.77 -1.22
N MET A 444 -3.98 -2.46 -1.01
CA MET A 444 -4.47 -1.54 -2.04
C MET A 444 -3.54 -1.63 -3.26
N SER A 445 -4.09 -1.52 -4.45
CA SER A 445 -3.31 -1.64 -5.68
C SER A 445 -2.54 -0.35 -5.97
N SER A 446 -1.22 -0.45 -6.07
CA SER A 446 -0.33 0.65 -6.47
C SER A 446 -0.02 0.68 -7.97
N ALA A 447 -0.77 -0.04 -8.80
CA ALA A 447 -0.38 -0.27 -10.19
C ALA A 447 -0.42 0.99 -11.07
N ASP A 448 -1.16 2.03 -10.70
CA ASP A 448 -1.19 3.28 -11.47
C ASP A 448 -1.42 4.43 -10.49
N THR A 449 -0.46 5.36 -10.45
CA THR A 449 -0.45 6.47 -9.50
C THR A 449 -1.56 7.49 -9.74
N HIS A 450 -2.10 7.53 -10.96
CA HIS A 450 -3.13 8.49 -11.34
C HIS A 450 -4.53 7.99 -11.03
N HIS A 451 -4.67 6.69 -10.76
CA HIS A 451 -5.94 6.02 -10.50
C HIS A 451 -6.02 5.44 -9.08
N THR A 452 -4.94 5.49 -8.30
CA THR A 452 -4.81 4.78 -7.01
C THR A 452 -5.80 5.31 -5.98
N ALA A 453 -6.18 4.45 -5.04
CA ALA A 453 -6.97 4.76 -3.85
C ALA A 453 -6.72 6.19 -3.36
N ASN A 454 -7.69 7.07 -3.54
CA ASN A 454 -7.57 8.47 -3.16
C ASN A 454 -8.92 9.08 -2.81
N SER A 455 -8.97 10.42 -2.79
CA SER A 455 -10.19 11.20 -2.53
C SER A 455 -10.90 10.72 -1.28
N MET A 456 -10.10 10.55 -0.23
CA MET A 456 -10.59 10.05 1.03
C MET A 456 -11.56 11.05 1.62
N VAL A 457 -12.77 10.55 1.92
CA VAL A 457 -13.85 11.31 2.55
C VAL A 457 -14.46 10.49 3.68
N LEU A 458 -14.88 11.17 4.74
CA LEU A 458 -15.59 10.57 5.87
C LEU A 458 -17.12 10.60 5.60
N ASP A 459 -17.80 9.48 5.79
CA ASP A 459 -19.27 9.47 5.84
C ASP A 459 -19.80 9.92 7.22
N PRO A 460 -21.10 10.27 7.33
CA PRO A 460 -21.71 10.61 8.62
C PRO A 460 -21.65 9.50 9.67
N GLY A 461 -21.37 8.25 9.28
CA GLY A 461 -21.21 7.10 10.17
C GLY A 461 -19.77 6.91 10.68
N GLY A 462 -18.80 7.69 10.18
CA GLY A 462 -17.40 7.62 10.58
C GLY A 462 -16.55 6.60 9.79
N ALA A 463 -17.06 6.04 8.69
CA ALA A 463 -16.24 5.27 7.76
C ALA A 463 -15.62 6.18 6.70
N THR A 464 -14.45 5.80 6.22
CA THR A 464 -13.76 6.46 5.12
C THR A 464 -13.87 5.65 3.83
N TYR A 465 -13.69 6.29 2.69
CA TYR A 465 -13.81 5.66 1.39
C TYR A 465 -12.55 5.87 0.58
N LEU A 466 -12.25 4.87 -0.23
CA LEU A 466 -11.04 4.78 -1.03
C LEU A 466 -11.47 4.50 -2.47
N SER A 467 -11.06 5.36 -3.40
CA SER A 467 -11.46 5.27 -4.80
C SER A 467 -10.32 4.73 -5.67
N ASP A 468 -10.47 3.49 -6.17
CA ASP A 468 -9.57 2.92 -7.19
C ASP A 468 -10.18 3.08 -8.58
N GLY A 469 -9.35 3.44 -9.56
CA GLY A 469 -9.67 3.46 -10.98
C GLY A 469 -9.25 2.17 -11.72
N VAL A 470 -9.13 2.27 -13.04
CA VAL A 470 -8.73 1.14 -13.90
C VAL A 470 -7.27 0.68 -13.65
N PHE A 471 -6.89 -0.48 -14.21
CA PHE A 471 -5.57 -1.13 -14.12
C PHE A 471 -5.29 -1.88 -12.80
N HIS A 472 -6.10 -1.67 -11.77
CA HIS A 472 -5.83 -2.14 -10.42
C HIS A 472 -6.22 -3.58 -10.10
N ARG A 473 -5.50 -4.15 -9.14
CA ARG A 473 -5.64 -5.55 -8.69
C ARG A 473 -5.57 -5.56 -7.17
N THR A 474 -6.57 -4.93 -6.54
CA THR A 474 -6.62 -4.73 -5.09
C THR A 474 -6.99 -6.02 -4.36
N GLN A 475 -6.28 -6.29 -3.27
CA GLN A 475 -6.44 -7.47 -2.43
C GLN A 475 -6.17 -7.14 -0.96
N VAL A 476 -7.22 -6.90 -0.20
CA VAL A 476 -7.13 -6.55 1.22
C VAL A 476 -7.59 -7.74 2.06
N GLU A 477 -6.77 -8.20 2.99
CA GLU A 477 -7.18 -9.21 3.96
C GLU A 477 -7.92 -8.57 5.14
N THR A 478 -8.98 -9.22 5.59
CA THR A 478 -9.79 -8.81 6.73
C THR A 478 -10.02 -9.99 7.66
N ALA A 479 -10.54 -9.75 8.86
CA ALA A 479 -10.96 -10.81 9.77
C ALA A 479 -12.17 -11.62 9.24
N GLU A 480 -12.82 -11.17 8.16
CA GLU A 480 -13.92 -11.86 7.47
C GLU A 480 -13.48 -12.47 6.11
N GLY A 481 -12.20 -12.38 5.79
CA GLY A 481 -11.60 -12.94 4.58
C GLY A 481 -11.08 -11.90 3.59
N PRO A 482 -10.48 -12.35 2.47
CA PRO A 482 -9.89 -11.47 1.47
C PRO A 482 -10.96 -10.74 0.63
N VAL A 483 -10.85 -9.42 0.54
CA VAL A 483 -11.64 -8.59 -0.37
C VAL A 483 -10.82 -8.29 -1.60
N ARG A 484 -11.35 -8.66 -2.77
CA ARG A 484 -10.66 -8.54 -4.07
C ARG A 484 -11.42 -7.67 -5.03
N ASN A 485 -10.69 -6.91 -5.83
CA ASN A 485 -11.25 -6.19 -6.95
C ASN A 485 -10.30 -6.15 -8.15
N ASN A 486 -10.88 -6.25 -9.34
CA ASN A 486 -10.18 -5.98 -10.58
C ASN A 486 -10.66 -4.64 -11.09
N ASP A 487 -9.74 -3.79 -11.52
CA ASP A 487 -10.00 -2.43 -12.01
C ASP A 487 -10.83 -1.62 -11.01
N ALA A 488 -11.57 -0.64 -11.52
CA ALA A 488 -12.15 0.39 -10.69
C ALA A 488 -13.18 -0.10 -9.66
N GLY A 489 -13.27 0.64 -8.57
CA GLY A 489 -14.21 0.42 -7.50
C GLY A 489 -14.04 1.44 -6.39
N ILE A 490 -15.10 1.63 -5.62
CA ILE A 490 -15.04 2.41 -4.38
C ILE A 490 -15.14 1.44 -3.23
N TYR A 491 -14.20 1.51 -2.29
CA TYR A 491 -14.22 0.75 -1.05
C TYR A 491 -14.68 1.61 0.09
N ARG A 492 -15.31 0.98 1.08
CA ARG A 492 -15.65 1.59 2.36
C ARG A 492 -14.85 0.88 3.45
N PHE A 493 -14.10 1.67 4.22
CA PHE A 493 -13.33 1.23 5.36
C PHE A 493 -13.85 1.87 6.64
N GLU A 494 -14.25 1.07 7.61
CA GLU A 494 -14.65 1.52 8.93
C GLU A 494 -13.50 1.31 9.93
N PRO A 495 -12.70 2.34 10.27
CA PRO A 495 -11.46 2.14 11.02
C PRO A 495 -11.67 1.78 12.51
N ARG A 496 -12.92 1.74 12.98
CA ARG A 496 -13.26 1.28 14.34
C ARG A 496 -13.40 -0.23 14.41
N THR A 497 -14.06 -0.81 13.41
CA THR A 497 -14.38 -2.25 13.33
C THR A 497 -13.41 -3.00 12.42
N TYR A 498 -12.57 -2.28 11.67
CA TYR A 498 -11.73 -2.78 10.58
C TYR A 498 -12.52 -3.45 9.45
N LYS A 499 -13.82 -3.16 9.35
CA LYS A 499 -14.63 -3.63 8.23
C LYS A 499 -14.17 -2.92 6.95
N PHE A 500 -13.83 -3.71 5.94
CA PHE A 500 -13.45 -3.24 4.62
C PHE A 500 -14.33 -3.94 3.58
N GLU A 501 -14.99 -3.18 2.71
CA GLU A 501 -15.95 -3.72 1.75
C GLU A 501 -15.88 -3.03 0.38
N ARG A 502 -16.19 -3.79 -0.68
CA ARG A 502 -16.44 -3.25 -2.02
C ARG A 502 -17.80 -2.54 -2.03
N TYR A 503 -17.80 -1.26 -1.69
CA TYR A 503 -19.01 -0.46 -1.58
C TYR A 503 -19.69 -0.26 -2.95
N VAL A 504 -18.93 0.15 -3.98
CA VAL A 504 -19.43 0.29 -5.36
C VAL A 504 -18.43 -0.36 -6.33
N PRO A 505 -18.56 -1.67 -6.59
CA PRO A 505 -17.84 -2.33 -7.69
C PRO A 505 -18.52 -2.00 -9.03
N TYR A 506 -17.96 -1.05 -9.78
CA TYR A 506 -18.55 -0.53 -11.02
C TYR A 506 -17.46 -0.25 -12.07
N GLY A 507 -17.85 -0.17 -13.34
CA GLY A 507 -16.94 0.11 -14.45
C GLY A 507 -16.53 1.59 -14.56
N PHE A 508 -16.05 2.20 -13.49
CA PHE A 508 -15.49 3.55 -13.55
C PHE A 508 -14.18 3.57 -14.34
N ALA A 509 -13.82 4.73 -14.87
CA ALA A 509 -12.44 5.02 -15.26
C ALA A 509 -11.64 5.43 -14.03
N ASN A 510 -12.11 6.44 -13.30
CA ASN A 510 -11.41 7.04 -12.18
C ASN A 510 -12.35 7.77 -11.18
N PRO A 511 -12.93 7.09 -10.18
CA PRO A 511 -14.01 7.63 -9.34
C PRO A 511 -13.52 8.55 -8.21
N HIS A 512 -12.74 9.58 -8.54
CA HIS A 512 -12.10 10.46 -7.55
C HIS A 512 -12.99 11.60 -7.05
N GLY A 513 -14.09 11.97 -7.71
CA GLY A 513 -15.01 12.94 -7.12
C GLY A 513 -15.95 12.24 -6.17
N ARG A 514 -15.96 12.63 -4.89
CA ARG A 514 -16.90 12.06 -3.93
C ARG A 514 -17.27 13.04 -2.84
N VAL A 515 -18.57 13.13 -2.54
CA VAL A 515 -19.08 13.99 -1.48
C VAL A 515 -20.40 13.47 -0.93
N PHE A 516 -20.68 13.77 0.34
CA PHE A 516 -21.95 13.49 0.98
C PHE A 516 -22.74 14.79 1.16
N ASP A 517 -24.04 14.76 0.85
CA ASP A 517 -24.92 15.86 1.22
C ASP A 517 -25.27 15.86 2.72
N TYR A 518 -26.03 16.86 3.16
CA TYR A 518 -26.47 16.99 4.56
C TYR A 518 -27.24 15.76 5.09
N TRP A 519 -27.91 15.03 4.21
CA TRP A 519 -28.70 13.83 4.56
C TRP A 519 -27.87 12.54 4.51
N GLY A 520 -26.59 12.64 4.15
CA GLY A 520 -25.71 11.49 3.96
C GLY A 520 -25.88 10.79 2.62
N ASN A 521 -26.49 11.43 1.62
CA ASN A 521 -26.53 10.88 0.27
C ASN A 521 -25.15 11.01 -0.39
N ASP A 522 -24.61 9.86 -0.80
CA ASP A 522 -23.36 9.77 -1.54
C ASP A 522 -23.54 10.25 -3.00
N ILE A 523 -22.67 11.16 -3.42
CA ILE A 523 -22.58 11.63 -4.79
C ILE A 523 -21.18 11.29 -5.31
N ILE A 524 -21.14 10.55 -6.42
CA ILE A 524 -19.92 10.03 -7.02
C ILE A 524 -19.70 10.70 -8.37
N THR A 525 -18.48 11.15 -8.64
CA THR A 525 -18.04 11.66 -9.95
C THR A 525 -16.87 10.82 -10.46
N ASP A 526 -17.06 10.22 -11.63
CA ASP A 526 -15.99 9.57 -12.40
C ASP A 526 -15.21 10.64 -13.17
N ALA A 527 -14.00 10.95 -12.68
CA ALA A 527 -13.25 12.14 -13.02
C ALA A 527 -12.87 12.22 -14.51
N THR A 528 -12.49 11.09 -15.13
CA THR A 528 -12.00 11.06 -16.52
C THR A 528 -13.07 11.48 -17.53
N GLY A 529 -14.29 10.98 -17.35
CA GLY A 529 -15.44 11.30 -18.19
C GLY A 529 -16.29 12.46 -17.66
N ASN A 530 -16.05 12.89 -16.42
CA ASN A 530 -16.90 13.77 -15.63
C ASN A 530 -18.36 13.26 -15.54
N ASN A 531 -18.51 11.97 -15.22
CA ASN A 531 -19.83 11.34 -15.10
C ASN A 531 -20.25 11.36 -13.62
N SER A 532 -21.38 12.01 -13.31
CA SER A 532 -21.86 12.15 -11.93
C SER A 532 -23.08 11.26 -11.64
N TYR A 533 -23.03 10.53 -10.52
CA TYR A 533 -24.02 9.52 -10.13
C TYR A 533 -24.51 9.71 -8.69
N PHE A 534 -25.76 9.33 -8.43
CA PHE A 534 -26.26 9.13 -7.07
C PHE A 534 -25.79 7.76 -6.57
N GLY A 535 -24.78 7.73 -5.70
CA GLY A 535 -24.17 6.52 -5.17
C GLY A 535 -25.15 5.48 -4.61
N PRO A 536 -26.15 5.88 -3.80
CA PRO A 536 -27.09 4.93 -3.18
C PRO A 536 -27.91 4.10 -4.19
N ALA A 537 -28.00 4.52 -5.45
CA ALA A 537 -28.77 3.79 -6.46
C ALA A 537 -28.05 2.53 -6.98
N PHE A 538 -26.75 2.40 -6.72
CA PHE A 538 -25.90 1.31 -7.25
C PHE A 538 -24.72 0.98 -6.32
N SER A 539 -24.83 1.31 -5.03
CA SER A 539 -23.96 0.77 -4.00
C SER A 539 -24.59 -0.49 -3.39
N GLY A 540 -23.75 -1.42 -2.93
CA GLY A 540 -24.21 -2.64 -2.30
C GLY A 540 -23.33 -3.85 -2.59
N HIS A 541 -23.49 -4.88 -1.77
CA HIS A 541 -22.69 -6.10 -1.83
C HIS A 541 -22.91 -6.86 -3.15
N LEU A 542 -21.80 -7.18 -3.80
CA LEU A 542 -21.74 -8.10 -4.93
C LEU A 542 -20.48 -8.96 -4.77
N ASP A 543 -20.65 -10.27 -4.86
CA ASP A 543 -19.53 -11.21 -4.81
C ASP A 543 -18.55 -10.92 -5.94
N TYR A 544 -17.26 -10.96 -5.64
CA TYR A 544 -16.23 -10.85 -6.68
C TYR A 544 -16.34 -12.01 -7.68
N PRO A 545 -16.24 -11.78 -9.01
CA PRO A 545 -15.87 -10.53 -9.68
C PRO A 545 -17.06 -9.71 -10.21
N ALA A 546 -18.29 -9.97 -9.76
CA ALA A 546 -19.48 -9.25 -10.26
C ALA A 546 -19.36 -7.75 -10.02
N ARG A 547 -20.02 -6.97 -10.88
CA ARG A 547 -20.06 -5.50 -10.83
C ARG A 547 -21.48 -5.02 -11.08
N HIS A 548 -21.81 -3.83 -10.58
CA HIS A 548 -23.07 -3.18 -10.86
C HIS A 548 -23.17 -2.86 -12.36
N ALA A 549 -24.37 -2.99 -12.91
CA ALA A 549 -24.67 -2.59 -14.28
C ALA A 549 -24.62 -1.06 -14.42
N SER A 550 -24.65 -0.55 -15.66
CA SER A 550 -24.58 0.90 -15.96
C SER A 550 -25.57 1.72 -15.15
N MET A 551 -25.08 2.79 -14.52
CA MET A 551 -25.92 3.77 -13.81
C MET A 551 -26.13 5.00 -14.69
N LYS A 552 -27.35 5.56 -14.68
CA LYS A 552 -27.65 6.80 -15.40
C LYS A 552 -27.08 7.99 -14.62
N GLU A 553 -26.33 8.83 -15.31
CA GLU A 553 -25.85 10.10 -14.76
C GLU A 553 -27.03 11.02 -14.41
N PHE A 554 -26.95 11.71 -13.28
CA PHE A 554 -27.96 12.70 -12.91
C PHE A 554 -27.77 14.04 -13.63
N TRP A 555 -26.59 14.26 -14.20
CA TRP A 555 -26.23 15.48 -14.90
C TRP A 555 -25.29 15.19 -16.07
N LYS A 556 -25.54 15.83 -17.22
CA LYS A 556 -24.71 15.71 -18.43
C LYS A 556 -23.97 17.03 -18.69
N ARG A 557 -22.69 17.11 -18.31
CA ARG A 557 -21.81 18.28 -18.51
C ARG A 557 -20.99 18.17 -19.81
N PRO A 558 -20.56 19.30 -20.42
CA PRO A 558 -19.72 19.30 -21.62
C PRO A 558 -18.20 19.32 -21.34
N SER A 559 -17.77 19.39 -20.08
CA SER A 559 -16.36 19.59 -19.68
C SER A 559 -15.79 18.36 -18.95
N ARG A 560 -14.53 18.03 -19.24
CA ARG A 560 -13.78 16.93 -18.62
C ARG A 560 -12.27 17.19 -18.72
N PRO A 561 -11.45 16.72 -17.77
CA PRO A 561 -11.81 15.94 -16.59
C PRO A 561 -12.34 16.81 -15.44
N CYS A 562 -13.05 16.17 -14.50
CA CYS A 562 -13.38 16.75 -13.21
C CYS A 562 -12.15 16.66 -12.29
N ALA A 563 -11.72 17.79 -11.74
CA ALA A 563 -10.59 17.88 -10.81
C ALA A 563 -11.02 17.71 -9.35
N GLY A 564 -12.32 17.81 -9.05
CA GLY A 564 -12.83 17.67 -7.70
C GLY A 564 -14.32 17.97 -7.62
N THR A 565 -14.95 17.49 -6.57
CA THR A 565 -16.37 17.66 -6.33
C THR A 565 -16.59 18.05 -4.87
N GLY A 566 -17.59 18.88 -4.59
CA GLY A 566 -17.90 19.31 -3.23
C GLY A 566 -19.35 19.73 -3.04
N ILE A 567 -19.77 19.88 -1.79
CA ILE A 567 -21.04 20.48 -1.40
C ILE A 567 -20.71 21.76 -0.63
N LEU A 568 -21.25 22.89 -1.07
CA LEU A 568 -21.07 24.14 -0.36
C LEU A 568 -21.81 24.10 0.98
N SER A 569 -21.06 24.05 2.07
CA SER A 569 -21.58 24.11 3.44
C SER A 569 -20.66 24.96 4.30
N SER A 570 -20.71 26.28 4.07
CA SER A 570 -19.81 27.22 4.74
C SER A 570 -20.44 28.59 4.90
N ARG A 571 -20.30 29.18 6.10
CA ARG A 571 -20.81 30.53 6.43
C ARG A 571 -20.12 31.65 5.63
N HIS A 572 -19.06 31.35 4.89
CA HIS A 572 -18.41 32.29 3.98
C HIS A 572 -19.21 32.53 2.70
N PHE A 573 -20.17 31.65 2.38
CA PHE A 573 -21.02 31.79 1.20
C PHE A 573 -22.44 32.26 1.59
N PRO A 574 -23.15 32.97 0.69
CA PRO A 574 -24.54 33.34 0.88
C PRO A 574 -25.45 32.12 1.14
N ALA A 575 -26.64 32.36 1.72
CA ALA A 575 -27.59 31.30 2.07
C ALA A 575 -28.08 30.53 0.84
N GLU A 576 -28.20 31.20 -0.31
CA GLU A 576 -28.65 30.63 -1.57
C GLU A 576 -27.66 29.62 -2.19
N PHE A 577 -26.40 29.61 -1.76
CA PHE A 577 -25.39 28.66 -2.27
C PHE A 577 -25.24 27.44 -1.36
N GLN A 578 -25.84 27.44 -0.17
CA GLN A 578 -25.70 26.33 0.76
C GLN A 578 -26.40 25.09 0.21
N GLY A 579 -25.67 23.97 0.17
CA GLY A 579 -26.14 22.71 -0.41
C GLY A 579 -25.88 22.57 -1.91
N ASP A 580 -25.34 23.60 -2.58
CA ASP A 580 -25.00 23.50 -3.99
C ASP A 580 -23.88 22.50 -4.23
N PHE A 581 -24.08 21.67 -5.24
CA PHE A 581 -23.09 20.73 -5.75
C PHE A 581 -22.08 21.45 -6.64
N LEU A 582 -20.81 21.38 -6.26
CA LEU A 582 -19.69 21.88 -7.03
C LEU A 582 -19.09 20.75 -7.86
N ASP A 583 -19.00 20.99 -9.16
CA ASP A 583 -18.23 20.18 -10.10
C ASP A 583 -17.11 21.04 -10.70
N CYS A 584 -15.88 20.78 -10.25
CA CYS A 584 -14.71 21.55 -10.64
C CYS A 584 -14.06 20.92 -11.88
N ASN A 585 -13.90 21.70 -12.95
CA ASN A 585 -13.31 21.22 -14.22
C ASN A 585 -12.11 22.07 -14.62
N VAL A 586 -11.13 21.44 -15.27
CA VAL A 586 -9.87 22.09 -15.69
C VAL A 586 -9.73 22.23 -17.22
N ILE A 587 -10.58 21.53 -17.98
CA ILE A 587 -10.61 21.57 -19.45
C ILE A 587 -12.07 21.61 -19.89
N GLY A 588 -12.47 22.60 -20.69
CA GLY A 588 -13.83 22.70 -21.24
C GLY A 588 -14.28 24.11 -21.56
#